data_AF-A0A1E5JNA3-F1
#
_entry.id   AF-A0A1E5JNA3-F1
#
_cell.length_a   1.000
_cell.length_b   1.000
_cell.length_c   1.000
_cell.angle_alpha   90.00
_cell.angle_beta   90.00
_cell.angle_gamma   90.00
#
_symmetry.space_group_name_H-M   'P 1'
#
loop_
_entity.id
_entity.type
_entity.pdbx_description
1 polymer ?
#
loop_
_entity_poly.entity_id
_entity_poly.type
_entity_poly.pdbx_seq_one_letter_code
_entity_poly.pdbx_strand_id
1 'polypeptide(L)'
;MILIWDIAEFFIMRKFRQKNIGQFVAHQLWKQHEGSWQLRVWDNNEIASAFWNNVIQKFVSKPVITIKMTYQGHEGLLVYQFKSQG
;
A
#
# COMPACT_ATOMS: atom_id res chain seq x y z
N MET A 1 -13.54 -17.32 -6.23
CA MET A 1 -13.29 -16.33 -5.16
C MET A 1 -11.80 -16.01 -5.20
N ILE A 2 -11.40 -14.79 -5.55
CA ILE A 2 -9.98 -14.39 -5.54
C ILE A 2 -9.65 -13.96 -4.12
N LEU A 3 -8.69 -14.62 -3.48
CA LEU A 3 -8.15 -14.19 -2.19
C LEU A 3 -7.25 -12.96 -2.40
N ILE A 4 -7.48 -11.92 -1.61
CA ILE A 4 -6.73 -10.66 -1.66
C ILE A 4 -6.15 -10.41 -0.27
N TRP A 5 -4.85 -10.22 -0.20
CA TRP A 5 -4.15 -9.77 0.99
C TRP A 5 -4.39 -8.29 1.24
N ASP A 6 -4.45 -7.93 2.50
CA ASP A 6 -4.80 -6.59 2.94
C ASP A 6 -4.04 -6.24 4.22
N ILE A 7 -3.81 -4.95 4.41
CA ILE A 7 -3.21 -4.41 5.64
C ILE A 7 -4.24 -3.50 6.28
N ALA A 8 -4.71 -3.91 7.47
CA ALA A 8 -5.62 -3.09 8.25
C ALA A 8 -4.95 -1.78 8.69
N GLU A 9 -3.73 -1.87 9.23
CA GLU A 9 -2.98 -0.72 9.75
C GLU A 9 -1.49 -0.85 9.45
N PHE A 10 -0.85 0.29 9.13
CA PHE A 10 0.59 0.37 8.91
C PHE A 10 1.14 1.65 9.53
N PHE A 11 2.05 1.53 10.50
CA PHE A 11 2.55 2.68 11.25
C PHE A 11 4.05 2.58 11.53
N ILE A 12 4.76 3.68 11.25
CA ILE A 12 6.16 3.86 11.63
C ILE A 12 6.24 5.01 12.63
N MET A 13 6.78 4.73 13.83
CA MET A 13 7.02 5.76 14.84
C MET A 13 7.90 6.89 14.30
N ARG A 14 7.64 8.13 14.71
CA ARG A 14 8.32 9.34 14.20
C ARG A 14 9.85 9.24 14.22
N LYS A 15 10.45 8.73 15.30
CA LYS A 15 11.91 8.55 15.46
C LYS A 15 12.55 7.57 14.45
N PHE A 16 11.74 6.76 13.76
CA PHE A 16 12.16 5.75 12.79
C PHE A 16 11.76 6.08 11.34
N ARG A 17 11.13 7.24 11.10
CA ARG A 17 10.77 7.68 9.74
C ARG A 17 12.01 8.14 8.96
N GLN A 18 11.89 8.21 7.63
CA GLN A 18 12.95 8.65 6.70
C GLN A 18 14.23 7.78 6.72
N LYS A 19 14.17 6.58 7.32
CA LYS A 19 15.27 5.60 7.33
C LYS A 19 15.01 4.39 6.43
N ASN A 20 14.10 4.51 5.46
CA ASN A 20 13.61 3.43 4.58
C ASN A 20 12.99 2.20 5.28
N ILE A 21 12.81 2.23 6.61
CA ILE A 21 12.26 1.12 7.39
C ILE A 21 10.86 0.71 6.90
N GLY A 22 9.98 1.69 6.62
CA GLY A 22 8.64 1.39 6.11
C GLY A 22 8.66 0.64 4.77
N GLN A 23 9.53 1.05 3.84
CA GLN A 23 9.70 0.36 2.56
C GLN A 23 10.22 -1.06 2.78
N PHE A 24 11.25 -1.21 3.61
CA PHE A 24 11.85 -2.52 3.92
C PHE A 24 10.81 -3.49 4.47
N VAL A 25 10.03 -3.07 5.48
CA VAL A 25 8.99 -3.91 6.09
C VAL A 25 7.89 -4.28 5.09
N ALA A 26 7.40 -3.32 4.29
CA ALA A 26 6.39 -3.58 3.27
C ALA A 26 6.88 -4.60 2.22
N HIS A 27 8.11 -4.44 1.73
CA HIS A 27 8.70 -5.35 0.75
C HIS A 27 8.92 -6.75 1.31
N GLN A 28 9.36 -6.87 2.57
CA GLN A 28 9.48 -8.17 3.24
C GLN A 28 8.12 -8.86 3.38
N LEU A 29 7.08 -8.12 3.79
CA LEU A 29 5.72 -8.64 3.92
C LEU A 29 5.20 -9.19 2.58
N TRP A 30 5.39 -8.44 1.49
CA TRP A 30 4.93 -8.86 0.16
C TRP A 30 5.69 -10.05 -0.42
N LYS A 31 6.97 -10.22 -0.06
CA LYS A 31 7.74 -11.43 -0.39
C LYS A 31 7.28 -12.65 0.40
N GLN A 32 6.93 -12.46 1.67
CA GLN A 32 6.46 -13.56 2.52
C GLN A 32 5.04 -14.03 2.14
N HIS A 33 4.22 -13.12 1.63
CA HIS A 33 2.83 -13.37 1.28
C HIS A 33 2.59 -12.97 -0.17
N GLU A 34 2.91 -13.90 -1.07
CA GLU A 34 2.68 -13.74 -2.51
C GLU A 34 1.18 -13.73 -2.84
N GLY A 35 0.82 -12.98 -3.89
CA GLY A 35 -0.55 -12.94 -4.39
C GLY A 35 -1.07 -11.54 -4.70
N SER A 36 -2.39 -11.41 -4.77
CA SER A 36 -3.06 -10.14 -5.01
C SER A 36 -3.13 -9.34 -3.72
N TRP A 37 -2.76 -8.07 -3.78
CA TRP A 37 -2.81 -7.14 -2.65
C TRP A 37 -3.74 -5.97 -2.92
N GLN A 38 -4.36 -5.49 -1.84
CA GLN A 38 -4.99 -4.18 -1.80
C GLN A 38 -4.45 -3.35 -0.63
N LEU A 39 -4.30 -2.04 -0.83
CA LEU A 39 -4.00 -1.08 0.23
C LEU A 39 -4.93 0.11 0.12
N ARG A 40 -5.39 0.63 1.27
CA ARG A 40 -6.34 1.73 1.35
C ARG A 40 -5.72 2.94 2.03
N VAL A 41 -5.91 4.11 1.44
CA VAL A 41 -5.42 5.38 1.94
C VAL A 41 -6.44 6.47 1.65
N TRP A 42 -6.79 7.29 2.63
CA TRP A 42 -7.59 8.49 2.36
C TRP A 42 -6.76 9.51 1.56
N ASP A 43 -7.32 10.09 0.51
CA ASP A 43 -6.64 11.03 -0.38
C ASP A 43 -6.13 12.29 0.31
N ASN A 44 -6.79 12.72 1.39
CA ASN A 44 -6.33 13.79 2.27
C ASN A 44 -5.05 13.45 3.06
N ASN A 45 -4.61 12.18 3.05
CA ASN A 45 -3.34 11.76 3.62
C ASN A 45 -2.27 11.69 2.52
N GLU A 46 -1.89 12.86 2.01
CA GLU A 46 -0.92 13.01 0.92
C GLU A 46 0.41 12.33 1.22
N ILE A 47 0.87 12.37 2.47
CA ILE A 47 2.12 11.72 2.91
C ILE A 47 2.03 10.21 2.75
N ALA A 48 0.92 9.59 3.17
CA ALA A 48 0.73 8.14 3.02
C ALA A 48 0.55 7.77 1.54
N SER A 49 -0.20 8.56 0.77
CA SER A 49 -0.40 8.34 -0.66
C SER A 49 0.93 8.35 -1.43
N ALA A 50 1.76 9.37 -1.19
CA ALA A 50 3.09 9.48 -1.79
C ALA A 50 4.01 8.34 -1.34
N PHE A 51 3.97 7.97 -0.05
CA PHE A 51 4.72 6.84 0.48
C PHE A 51 4.35 5.54 -0.24
N TRP A 52 3.06 5.19 -0.28
CA TRP A 52 2.62 3.93 -0.87
C TRP A 52 2.86 3.87 -2.37
N ASN A 53 2.59 4.96 -3.10
CA ASN A 53 2.88 5.04 -4.52
C ASN A 53 4.36 4.71 -4.80
N ASN A 54 5.29 5.35 -4.08
CA ASN A 54 6.72 5.11 -4.23
C ASN A 54 7.14 3.69 -3.79
N VAL A 55 6.62 3.18 -2.67
CA VAL A 55 6.99 1.85 -2.15
C VAL A 55 6.51 0.73 -3.06
N ILE A 56 5.29 0.83 -3.58
CA ILE A 56 4.73 -0.19 -4.50
C ILE A 56 5.47 -0.13 -5.83
N GLN A 57 5.69 1.06 -6.43
CA GLN A 57 6.41 1.19 -7.70
C GLN A 57 7.84 0.62 -7.65
N LYS A 58 8.51 0.71 -6.49
CA LYS A 58 9.84 0.09 -6.30
C LYS A 58 9.80 -1.42 -6.13
N PHE A 59 8.62 -2.00 -5.88
CA PHE A 59 8.45 -3.44 -5.67
C PHE A 59 7.99 -4.15 -6.94
N VAL A 60 7.01 -3.57 -7.65
CA VAL A 60 6.42 -4.20 -8.82
C VAL A 60 6.96 -3.60 -10.11
N SER A 61 7.23 -4.45 -11.10
CA SER A 61 7.61 -4.01 -12.44
C SER A 61 6.41 -3.61 -13.31
N LYS A 62 5.18 -3.78 -12.81
CA LYS A 62 3.93 -3.51 -13.53
C LYS A 62 3.23 -2.27 -12.97
N PRO A 63 2.42 -1.57 -13.78
CA PRO A 63 1.64 -0.44 -13.30
C PRO A 63 0.74 -0.81 -12.11
N VAL A 64 0.70 0.07 -11.11
CA VAL A 64 -0.22 -0.03 -9.97
C VAL A 64 -1.58 0.52 -10.40
N ILE A 65 -2.64 -0.23 -10.14
CA ILE A 65 -4.00 0.26 -10.36
C ILE A 65 -4.40 1.04 -9.11
N THR A 66 -4.78 2.30 -9.27
CA THR A 66 -5.32 3.13 -8.18
C THR A 66 -6.77 3.46 -8.48
N ILE A 67 -7.67 3.09 -7.58
CA ILE A 67 -9.10 3.35 -7.68
C ILE A 67 -9.48 4.35 -6.59
N LYS A 68 -10.17 5.44 -6.96
CA LYS A 68 -10.80 6.34 -5.98
C LYS A 68 -12.23 5.86 -5.73
N MET A 69 -12.61 5.68 -4.48
CA MET A 69 -13.95 5.19 -4.12
C MET A 69 -14.51 5.88 -2.87
N THR A 70 -15.80 5.69 -2.66
CA THR A 70 -16.52 6.10 -1.45
C THR A 70 -16.59 4.92 -0.48
N TYR A 71 -16.24 5.15 0.78
CA TYR A 71 -16.31 4.16 1.85
C TYR A 71 -17.05 4.73 3.04
N GLN A 72 -18.11 4.04 3.47
CA GLN A 72 -18.97 4.47 4.60
C GLN A 72 -19.48 5.91 4.47
N GLY A 73 -19.81 6.35 3.25
CA GLY A 73 -20.28 7.72 2.99
C GLY A 73 -19.19 8.79 2.89
N HIS A 74 -17.92 8.42 3.06
CA HIS A 74 -16.79 9.31 2.87
C HIS A 74 -16.13 9.05 1.52
N GLU A 75 -16.04 10.08 0.69
CA GLU A 75 -15.33 10.02 -0.58
C GLU A 75 -13.83 10.15 -0.37
N GLY A 76 -13.05 9.73 -1.36
CA GLY A 76 -11.60 9.96 -1.35
C GLY A 76 -10.76 8.80 -0.89
N LEU A 77 -11.33 7.60 -0.74
CA LEU A 77 -10.54 6.42 -0.46
C LEU A 77 -9.77 6.00 -1.73
N LEU A 78 -8.46 6.11 -1.71
CA LEU A 78 -7.55 5.55 -2.70
C LEU A 78 -7.31 4.08 -2.39
N VAL A 79 -7.50 3.22 -3.38
CA VAL A 79 -7.24 1.78 -3.29
C VAL A 79 -6.17 1.40 -4.29
N TYR A 80 -5.01 1.02 -3.80
CA TYR A 80 -3.90 0.50 -4.61
C TYR A 80 -4.04 -1.00 -4.75
N GLN A 81 -4.07 -1.50 -5.98
CA GLN A 81 -4.10 -2.93 -6.29
C GLN A 81 -2.87 -3.32 -7.10
N PHE A 82 -2.20 -4.38 -6.65
CA PHE A 82 -1.01 -4.91 -7.31
C PHE A 82 -0.84 -6.40 -6.97
N LYS A 83 0.05 -7.09 -7.70
CA LYS A 83 0.43 -8.47 -7.39
C LYS A 83 1.84 -8.51 -6.83
N SER A 84 2.04 -9.20 -5.72
CA SER A 84 3.37 -9.60 -5.28
C SER A 84 3.72 -10.97 -5.87
N GLN A 85 4.88 -11.02 -6.52
CA GLN A 85 5.52 -12.23 -7.02
C GLN A 85 6.99 -12.09 -6.63
N GLY A 86 7.52 -13.05 -5.87
CA GLY A 86 8.91 -13.04 -5.43
C GLY A 86 9.92 -13.13 -6.56
#